data_AF-A0A8U0M686-F1
#
_entry.id   AF-A0A8U0M686-F1
#
_cell.length_a   1.000
_cell.length_b   1.000
_cell.length_c   1.000
_cell.angle_alpha   90.00
_cell.angle_beta   90.00
_cell.angle_gamma   90.00
#
_symmetry.space_group_name_H-M   'P 1'
#
loop_
_entity.id
_entity.type
_entity.pdbx_description
1 polymer ?
#
loop_
_entity_poly.entity_id
_entity_poly.type
_entity_poly.pdbx_seq_one_letter_code
_entity_poly.pdbx_strand_id
1 'polypeptide(L)'
;MYGPIDDIIPKEPDPHVKELVDKLGTVIDHFVDFGSNVLKWDTEVRRTDAYNTPVIMSFRHFLELVDSISILVKQSSIDPCKLILRGILETYISLSYMLEKDTEDRGMAFLVWHVHQQIKAWQRTDADSEMGKQIRSNLSKDQHVKNLIVPTDPRAKKKIEALEALLREPAYQKAEEEYQRLRRLKEKNPPWYRFFNGYSSIEELAKHLNCIGIYDVVYRRWSGPVHGTDVIVGKASIAADGSAEIFQIRHFGHLQEVTQWVMSLSLMVFELYINKRVANKKSDYIAWYLTIREPFLWVSSREPIITFI
;
A
#
# COMPACT_ATOMS: atom_id res chain seq x y z
N MET A 1 2.08 27.79 -24.71
CA MET A 1 1.53 26.76 -23.81
C MET A 1 1.57 25.45 -24.58
N TYR A 2 2.23 24.42 -24.07
CA TYR A 2 2.35 23.14 -24.78
C TYR A 2 1.11 22.27 -24.53
N GLY A 3 0.54 21.70 -25.60
CA GLY A 3 -0.55 20.73 -25.52
C GLY A 3 -0.05 19.29 -25.40
N PRO A 4 -0.92 18.32 -25.09
CA PRO A 4 -0.58 16.90 -25.16
C PRO A 4 -0.27 16.49 -26.61
N ILE A 5 0.57 15.46 -26.76
CA ILE A 5 0.83 14.78 -28.03
C ILE A 5 0.08 13.46 -27.97
N ASP A 6 -0.95 13.28 -28.79
CA ASP A 6 -1.85 12.13 -28.70
C ASP A 6 -1.13 10.78 -28.93
N ASP A 7 -0.12 10.75 -29.79
CA ASP A 7 0.73 9.57 -30.01
C ASP A 7 1.54 9.13 -28.78
N ILE A 8 1.68 10.01 -27.78
CA ILE A 8 2.44 9.73 -26.55
C ILE A 8 1.49 9.61 -25.35
N ILE A 9 0.53 10.53 -25.23
CA ILE A 9 -0.39 10.64 -24.09
C ILE A 9 -1.80 10.98 -24.55
N PRO A 10 -2.53 10.00 -25.12
CA PRO A 10 -3.87 10.24 -25.64
C PRO A 10 -4.80 10.71 -24.51
N LYS A 11 -5.42 11.88 -24.68
CA LYS A 11 -6.34 12.40 -23.67
C LYS A 11 -7.68 11.68 -23.66
N GLU A 12 -8.13 11.30 -24.84
CA GLU A 12 -9.35 10.54 -25.07
C GLU A 12 -8.97 9.19 -25.67
N PRO A 13 -9.17 8.07 -24.96
CA PRO A 13 -8.98 6.76 -25.54
C PRO A 13 -10.08 6.47 -26.57
N ASP A 14 -9.84 5.48 -27.43
CA ASP A 14 -10.87 4.94 -28.33
C ASP A 14 -12.19 4.65 -27.57
N PRO A 15 -13.38 4.94 -28.12
CA PRO A 15 -14.66 4.74 -27.43
C PRO A 15 -14.87 3.33 -26.84
N HIS A 16 -14.41 2.27 -27.51
CA HIS A 16 -14.50 0.90 -26.97
C HIS A 16 -13.57 0.71 -25.77
N VAL A 17 -12.35 1.26 -25.84
CA VAL A 17 -11.42 1.25 -24.71
C VAL A 17 -12.00 2.05 -23.54
N LYS A 18 -12.63 3.19 -23.83
CA LYS A 18 -13.27 4.05 -22.81
C LYS A 18 -14.38 3.30 -22.07
N GLU A 19 -15.28 2.65 -22.81
CA GLU A 19 -16.36 1.85 -22.23
C GLU A 19 -15.80 0.73 -21.34
N LEU A 20 -14.75 0.05 -21.80
CA LEU A 20 -14.13 -1.04 -21.06
C LEU A 20 -13.46 -0.55 -19.76
N VAL A 21 -12.66 0.52 -19.80
CA VAL A 21 -12.02 1.03 -18.59
C VAL A 21 -13.03 1.59 -17.59
N ASP A 22 -14.12 2.19 -18.06
CA ASP A 22 -15.19 2.69 -17.20
C ASP A 22 -15.96 1.54 -16.55
N LYS A 23 -16.25 0.47 -17.31
CA LYS A 23 -16.86 -0.76 -16.79
C LYS A 23 -15.99 -1.41 -15.71
N LEU A 24 -14.70 -1.61 -15.97
CA LEU A 24 -13.79 -2.24 -15.01
C LEU A 24 -13.52 -1.33 -13.80
N GLY A 25 -13.39 -0.02 -14.00
CA GLY A 25 -13.32 0.94 -12.90
C GLY A 25 -14.55 0.89 -11.99
N THR A 26 -15.75 0.81 -12.57
CA THR A 26 -17.01 0.66 -11.81
C THR A 26 -17.05 -0.65 -11.02
N VAL A 27 -16.55 -1.74 -11.60
CA VAL A 27 -16.41 -3.01 -10.86
C VAL A 27 -15.48 -2.85 -9.65
N ILE A 28 -14.39 -2.10 -9.78
CA ILE A 28 -13.47 -1.82 -8.67
C ILE A 28 -14.13 -0.91 -7.61
N ASP A 29 -14.94 0.08 -8.01
CA ASP A 29 -15.70 0.90 -7.05
C ASP A 29 -16.58 0.04 -6.12
N HIS A 30 -17.23 -1.01 -6.64
CA HIS A 30 -18.04 -1.90 -5.81
C HIS A 30 -17.23 -2.57 -4.68
N PHE A 31 -15.92 -2.78 -4.85
CA PHE A 31 -15.05 -3.25 -3.78
C PHE A 31 -14.80 -2.15 -2.75
N VAL A 32 -14.58 -0.90 -3.17
CA VAL A 32 -14.43 0.24 -2.27
C VAL A 32 -15.70 0.45 -1.45
N ASP A 33 -16.86 0.44 -2.11
CA ASP A 33 -18.17 0.62 -1.49
C ASP A 33 -18.45 -0.46 -0.44
N PHE A 34 -18.26 -1.73 -0.79
CA PHE A 34 -18.43 -2.81 0.17
C PHE A 34 -17.40 -2.73 1.31
N GLY A 35 -16.14 -2.46 0.97
CA GLY A 35 -15.09 -2.29 1.97
C GLY A 35 -15.38 -1.15 2.95
N SER A 36 -16.01 -0.06 2.51
CA SER A 36 -16.44 1.04 3.39
C SER A 36 -17.48 0.57 4.41
N ASN A 37 -18.38 -0.33 4.02
CA ASN A 37 -19.34 -0.96 4.92
C ASN A 37 -18.63 -1.87 5.94
N VAL A 38 -17.64 -2.66 5.50
CA VAL A 38 -16.81 -3.49 6.40
C VAL A 38 -16.09 -2.64 7.44
N LEU A 39 -15.49 -1.52 7.03
CA LEU A 39 -14.84 -0.58 7.94
C LEU A 39 -15.85 0.01 8.93
N LYS A 40 -17.04 0.40 8.43
CA LYS A 40 -18.14 0.90 9.28
C LYS A 40 -18.55 -0.15 10.32
N TRP A 41 -18.75 -1.40 9.93
CA TRP A 41 -19.13 -2.47 10.87
C TRP A 41 -18.10 -2.65 11.99
N ASP A 42 -16.79 -2.59 11.71
CA ASP A 42 -15.78 -2.74 12.78
C ASP A 42 -15.70 -1.50 13.68
N THR A 43 -15.87 -0.29 13.11
CA THR A 43 -15.92 0.94 13.92
C THR A 43 -17.16 1.01 14.83
N GLU A 44 -18.28 0.43 14.41
CA GLU A 44 -19.49 0.30 15.24
C GLU A 44 -19.31 -0.64 16.44
N VAL A 45 -18.30 -1.54 16.42
CA VAL A 45 -17.92 -2.37 17.59
C VAL A 45 -17.34 -1.51 18.72
N ARG A 46 -16.88 -0.28 18.44
CA ARG A 46 -16.33 0.68 19.43
C ARG A 46 -15.20 0.10 20.28
N ARG A 47 -14.24 -0.55 19.63
CA ARG A 47 -13.04 -1.10 20.28
C ARG A 47 -12.18 0.04 20.84
N THR A 48 -11.84 -0.04 22.12
CA THR A 48 -11.11 1.04 22.83
C THR A 48 -9.62 0.77 22.97
N ASP A 49 -9.19 -0.48 22.91
CA ASP A 49 -7.78 -0.81 23.13
C ASP A 49 -6.92 -0.31 21.97
N ALA A 50 -5.81 0.36 22.31
CA ALA A 50 -4.97 1.07 21.36
C ALA A 50 -4.47 0.17 20.22
N TYR A 51 -4.15 -1.09 20.51
CA TYR A 51 -3.66 -2.08 19.54
C TYR A 51 -4.62 -2.34 18.38
N ASN A 52 -5.90 -1.97 18.48
CA ASN A 52 -6.85 -2.06 17.38
C ASN A 52 -6.63 -0.97 16.32
N THR A 53 -6.00 0.15 16.67
CA THR A 53 -5.80 1.30 15.78
C THR A 53 -5.01 0.92 14.52
N PRO A 54 -3.84 0.24 14.60
CA PRO A 54 -3.12 -0.20 13.41
C PRO A 54 -3.95 -1.09 12.50
N VAL A 55 -4.75 -2.01 13.06
CA VAL A 55 -5.60 -2.92 12.27
C VAL A 55 -6.63 -2.13 11.46
N ILE A 56 -7.36 -1.23 12.13
CA ILE A 56 -8.41 -0.42 11.49
C ILE A 56 -7.79 0.53 10.45
N MET A 57 -6.69 1.19 10.80
CA MET A 57 -6.01 2.13 9.89
C MET A 57 -5.35 1.42 8.70
N SER A 58 -4.81 0.21 8.87
CA SER A 58 -4.31 -0.59 7.75
C SER A 58 -5.44 -1.01 6.80
N PHE A 59 -6.62 -1.34 7.32
CA PHE A 59 -7.77 -1.63 6.47
C PHE A 59 -8.27 -0.38 5.74
N ARG A 60 -8.37 0.76 6.44
CA ARG A 60 -8.67 2.06 5.80
C ARG A 60 -7.66 2.39 4.70
N HIS A 61 -6.37 2.17 4.95
CA HIS A 61 -5.31 2.39 3.97
C HIS A 61 -5.47 1.50 2.75
N PHE A 62 -5.78 0.21 2.95
CA PHE A 62 -6.13 -0.70 1.86
C PHE A 62 -7.24 -0.13 0.98
N LEU A 63 -8.32 0.42 1.56
CA LEU A 63 -9.40 1.04 0.78
C LEU A 63 -8.92 2.27 -0.03
N GLU A 64 -8.04 3.11 0.52
CA GLU A 64 -7.44 4.23 -0.23
C GLU A 64 -6.68 3.76 -1.47
N LEU A 65 -5.96 2.64 -1.35
CA LEU A 65 -5.20 2.07 -2.45
C LEU A 65 -6.12 1.49 -3.53
N VAL A 66 -7.20 0.80 -3.15
CA VAL A 66 -8.18 0.27 -4.11
C VAL A 66 -8.92 1.41 -4.84
N ASP A 67 -9.34 2.44 -4.10
CA ASP A 67 -9.96 3.65 -4.66
C ASP A 67 -9.04 4.36 -5.66
N SER A 68 -7.75 4.50 -5.30
CA SER A 68 -6.74 5.07 -6.20
C SER A 68 -6.61 4.28 -7.50
N ILE A 69 -6.65 2.95 -7.45
CA ILE A 69 -6.63 2.11 -8.67
C ILE A 69 -7.89 2.33 -9.51
N SER A 70 -9.08 2.41 -8.91
CA SER A 70 -10.32 2.69 -9.66
C SER A 70 -10.21 3.99 -10.46
N ILE A 71 -9.74 5.06 -9.81
CA ILE A 71 -9.55 6.38 -10.44
C ILE A 71 -8.57 6.28 -11.62
N LEU A 72 -7.43 5.61 -11.42
CA LEU A 72 -6.41 5.47 -12.46
C LEU A 72 -6.88 4.61 -13.64
N VAL A 73 -7.62 3.53 -13.37
CA VAL A 73 -8.19 2.65 -14.40
C VAL A 73 -9.14 3.45 -15.29
N LYS A 74 -10.09 4.22 -14.73
CA LYS A 74 -11.03 5.08 -15.49
C LYS A 74 -10.35 6.14 -16.37
N GLN A 75 -9.09 6.46 -16.05
CA GLN A 75 -8.24 7.42 -16.78
C GLN A 75 -7.22 6.74 -17.70
N SER A 76 -7.35 5.42 -17.92
CA SER A 76 -6.44 4.59 -18.72
C SER A 76 -4.98 4.66 -18.25
N SER A 77 -4.74 4.94 -16.97
CA SER A 77 -3.41 5.00 -16.37
C SER A 77 -3.08 3.68 -15.67
N ILE A 78 -2.85 2.65 -16.48
CA ILE A 78 -2.86 1.26 -16.00
C ILE A 78 -1.54 0.87 -15.33
N ASP A 79 -0.40 1.12 -15.96
CA ASP A 79 0.90 0.68 -15.44
C ASP A 79 1.26 1.21 -14.05
N PRO A 80 0.98 2.49 -13.70
CA PRO A 80 1.20 2.99 -12.35
C PRO A 80 0.43 2.21 -11.27
N CYS A 81 -0.69 1.55 -11.61
CA CYS A 81 -1.46 0.74 -10.65
C CYS A 81 -0.65 -0.43 -10.08
N LYS A 82 0.37 -0.94 -10.78
CA LYS A 82 1.25 -2.01 -10.28
C LYS A 82 2.00 -1.61 -9.01
N LEU A 83 2.35 -0.33 -8.88
CA LEU A 83 2.97 0.22 -7.67
C LEU A 83 1.99 0.17 -6.49
N ILE A 84 0.73 0.50 -6.76
CA ILE A 84 -0.34 0.53 -5.76
C ILE A 84 -0.74 -0.88 -5.34
N LEU A 85 -0.82 -1.83 -6.29
CA LEU A 85 -1.08 -3.24 -6.01
C LEU A 85 -0.02 -3.86 -5.09
N ARG A 86 1.25 -3.46 -5.23
CA ARG A 86 2.30 -3.85 -4.27
C ARG A 86 1.97 -3.35 -2.86
N GLY A 87 1.54 -2.10 -2.71
CA GLY A 87 1.08 -1.54 -1.43
C GLY A 87 -0.10 -2.32 -0.84
N ILE A 88 -1.04 -2.75 -1.67
CA ILE A 88 -2.18 -3.60 -1.25
C ILE A 88 -1.67 -4.94 -0.72
N LEU A 89 -0.74 -5.60 -1.42
CA LEU A 89 -0.16 -6.87 -0.98
C LEU A 89 0.63 -6.73 0.34
N GLU A 90 1.45 -5.68 0.49
CA GLU A 90 2.15 -5.39 1.74
C GLU A 90 1.16 -5.12 2.89
N THR A 91 0.04 -4.46 2.61
CA THR A 91 -1.04 -4.21 3.57
C THR A 91 -1.75 -5.51 3.96
N TYR A 92 -2.04 -6.39 3.01
CA TYR A 92 -2.59 -7.72 3.28
C TYR A 92 -1.66 -8.55 4.17
N ILE A 93 -0.37 -8.60 3.86
CA ILE A 93 0.64 -9.31 4.66
C ILE A 93 0.70 -8.74 6.08
N SER A 94 0.69 -7.41 6.21
CA SER A 94 0.70 -6.72 7.51
C SER A 94 -0.55 -7.04 8.34
N LEU A 95 -1.74 -6.96 7.74
CA LEU A 95 -3.01 -7.31 8.39
C LEU A 95 -3.06 -8.79 8.78
N SER A 96 -2.62 -9.68 7.89
CA SER A 96 -2.56 -11.12 8.13
C SER A 96 -1.68 -11.42 9.33
N TYR A 97 -0.51 -10.79 9.39
CA TYR A 97 0.38 -10.94 10.54
C TYR A 97 -0.24 -10.37 11.82
N MET A 98 -0.83 -9.16 11.82
CA MET A 98 -1.47 -8.63 13.03
C MET A 98 -2.65 -9.50 13.53
N LEU A 99 -3.40 -10.14 12.63
CA LEU A 99 -4.64 -10.85 12.95
C LEU A 99 -4.49 -12.38 13.05
N GLU A 100 -3.30 -12.92 12.77
CA GLU A 100 -3.04 -14.36 12.89
C GLU A 100 -3.15 -14.81 14.36
N LYS A 101 -2.32 -14.22 15.24
CA LYS A 101 -2.26 -14.46 16.69
C LYS A 101 -1.59 -13.28 17.39
N ASP A 102 -1.67 -13.23 18.72
CA ASP A 102 -0.99 -12.22 19.56
C ASP A 102 -1.28 -10.78 19.08
N THR A 103 -2.53 -10.53 18.68
CA THR A 103 -2.93 -9.28 18.02
C THR A 103 -2.65 -8.04 18.86
N GLU A 104 -2.76 -8.16 20.18
CA GLU A 104 -2.39 -7.08 21.10
C GLU A 104 -0.91 -6.72 20.96
N ASP A 105 -0.01 -7.69 21.13
CA ASP A 105 1.44 -7.47 21.05
C ASP A 105 1.85 -6.96 19.67
N ARG A 106 1.31 -7.55 18.59
CA ARG A 106 1.64 -7.15 17.22
C ARG A 106 1.10 -5.76 16.88
N GLY A 107 -0.10 -5.41 17.33
CA GLY A 107 -0.66 -4.07 17.18
C GLY A 107 0.12 -3.03 17.99
N MET A 108 0.48 -3.34 19.23
CA MET A 108 1.31 -2.45 20.05
C MET A 108 2.72 -2.28 19.49
N ALA A 109 3.33 -3.33 18.93
CA ALA A 109 4.60 -3.23 18.22
C ALA A 109 4.55 -2.25 17.05
N PHE A 110 3.48 -2.30 16.24
CA PHE A 110 3.25 -1.31 15.18
C PHE A 110 3.16 0.11 15.74
N LEU A 111 2.35 0.32 16.79
CA LEU A 111 2.17 1.65 17.38
C LEU A 111 3.46 2.22 17.94
N VAL A 112 4.20 1.45 18.75
CA VAL A 112 5.48 1.87 19.32
C VAL A 112 6.47 2.19 18.20
N TRP A 113 6.60 1.31 17.22
CA TRP A 113 7.46 1.55 16.06
C TRP A 113 7.07 2.86 15.35
N HIS A 114 5.78 3.08 15.12
CA HIS A 114 5.25 4.27 14.46
C HIS A 114 5.53 5.55 15.27
N VAL A 115 5.35 5.51 16.59
CA VAL A 115 5.68 6.63 17.49
C VAL A 115 7.16 6.98 17.41
N HIS A 116 8.07 5.99 17.40
CA HIS A 116 9.50 6.23 17.19
C HIS A 116 9.83 6.82 15.81
N GLN A 117 9.13 6.41 14.75
CA GLN A 117 9.29 7.04 13.44
C GLN A 117 8.83 8.51 13.47
N GLN A 118 7.74 8.83 14.17
CA GLN A 118 7.29 10.21 14.35
C GLN A 118 8.30 11.05 15.16
N ILE A 119 8.85 10.51 16.25
CA ILE A 119 9.90 11.19 17.02
C ILE A 119 11.09 11.53 16.10
N LYS A 120 11.57 10.57 15.31
CA LYS A 120 12.65 10.81 14.33
C LYS A 120 12.26 11.87 13.30
N ALA A 121 11.02 11.87 12.81
CA ALA A 121 10.55 12.89 11.88
C ALA A 121 10.56 14.29 12.49
N TRP A 122 10.09 14.43 13.74
CA TRP A 122 10.13 15.71 14.46
C TRP A 122 11.56 16.16 14.75
N GLN A 123 12.46 15.25 15.10
CA GLN A 123 13.88 15.56 15.28
C GLN A 123 14.50 16.18 14.02
N ARG A 124 14.14 15.71 12.81
CA ARG A 124 14.61 16.32 11.54
C ARG A 124 14.22 17.80 11.40
N THR A 125 13.07 18.18 11.96
CA THR A 125 12.55 19.56 11.92
C THR A 125 12.99 20.42 13.11
N ASP A 126 13.73 19.85 14.07
CA ASP A 126 14.28 20.59 15.22
C ASP A 126 15.67 21.16 14.85
N ALA A 127 15.85 22.47 15.07
CA ALA A 127 17.11 23.18 14.82
C ALA A 127 18.27 22.68 15.72
N ASP A 128 17.93 22.20 16.90
CA ASP A 128 18.93 21.89 17.93
C ASP A 128 19.24 20.40 18.01
N SER A 129 18.40 19.55 17.41
CA SER A 129 18.64 18.11 17.37
C SER A 129 19.78 17.74 16.43
N GLU A 130 20.44 16.63 16.72
CA GLU A 130 21.56 16.16 15.89
C GLU A 130 21.13 15.73 14.49
N MET A 131 19.94 15.13 14.36
CA MET A 131 19.36 14.80 13.06
C MET A 131 19.05 16.06 12.24
N GLY A 132 18.52 17.10 12.88
CA GLY A 132 18.27 18.36 12.20
C GLY A 132 19.57 19.02 11.74
N LYS A 133 20.60 19.06 12.59
CA LYS A 133 21.91 19.64 12.23
C LYS A 133 22.52 18.90 11.05
N GLN A 134 22.43 17.57 11.05
CA GLN A 134 22.91 16.74 9.94
C GLN A 134 22.17 17.06 8.64
N ILE A 135 20.84 17.19 8.67
CA ILE A 135 20.05 17.54 7.47
C ILE A 135 20.44 18.91 6.93
N ARG A 136 20.58 19.92 7.79
CA ARG A 136 21.04 21.26 7.37
C ARG A 136 22.44 21.22 6.77
N SER A 137 23.35 20.46 7.38
CA SER A 137 24.70 20.27 6.82
C SER A 137 24.67 19.61 5.45
N ASN A 138 23.88 18.55 5.28
CA ASN A 138 23.73 17.85 4.00
C ASN A 138 23.14 18.77 2.93
N LEU A 139 22.06 19.48 3.25
CA LEU A 139 21.41 20.39 2.32
C LEU A 139 22.34 21.54 1.92
N SER A 140 23.09 22.14 2.85
CA SER A 140 24.03 23.22 2.52
C SER A 140 25.11 22.81 1.51
N LYS A 141 25.36 21.50 1.37
CA LYS A 141 26.32 20.91 0.43
C LYS A 141 25.66 20.33 -0.81
N ASP A 142 24.34 20.34 -0.90
CA ASP A 142 23.58 19.70 -1.96
C ASP A 142 23.58 20.56 -3.25
N GLN A 143 23.78 19.91 -4.40
CA GLN A 143 23.85 20.57 -5.70
C GLN A 143 22.53 21.25 -6.11
N HIS A 144 21.40 20.64 -5.78
CA HIS A 144 20.09 21.02 -6.27
C HIS A 144 19.27 21.78 -5.23
N VAL A 145 19.50 21.52 -3.93
CA VAL A 145 18.64 22.03 -2.86
C VAL A 145 19.36 22.83 -1.77
N LYS A 146 20.61 23.27 -1.99
CA LYS A 146 21.35 24.12 -1.02
C LYS A 146 20.68 25.42 -0.59
N ASN A 147 19.80 25.95 -1.42
CA ASN A 147 19.06 27.18 -1.13
C ASN A 147 17.67 26.90 -0.52
N LEU A 148 17.28 25.63 -0.32
CA LEU A 148 16.04 25.31 0.36
C LEU A 148 16.16 25.64 1.84
N ILE A 149 15.19 26.39 2.34
CA ILE A 149 15.02 26.63 3.76
C ILE A 149 14.45 25.35 4.36
N VAL A 150 15.16 24.75 5.31
CA VAL A 150 14.61 23.65 6.11
C VAL A 150 13.58 24.23 7.06
N PRO A 151 12.29 23.86 6.94
CA PRO A 151 11.29 24.31 7.89
C PRO A 151 11.69 23.83 9.29
N THR A 152 11.87 24.78 10.20
CA THR A 152 12.02 24.49 11.63
C THR A 152 10.65 24.66 12.26
N ASP A 153 10.13 23.61 12.92
CA ASP A 153 8.88 23.73 13.67
C ASP A 153 9.22 24.07 15.13
N PRO A 154 8.84 25.26 15.65
CA PRO A 154 9.12 25.63 17.04
C PRO A 154 8.43 24.71 18.06
N ARG A 155 7.45 23.91 17.63
CA ARG A 155 6.73 22.94 18.45
C ARG A 155 7.40 21.57 18.46
N ALA A 156 8.47 21.34 17.69
CA ALA A 156 9.11 20.02 17.54
C ALA A 156 9.48 19.39 18.89
N LYS A 157 10.13 20.15 19.78
CA LYS A 157 10.51 19.69 21.13
C LYS A 157 9.28 19.25 21.95
N LYS A 158 8.25 20.09 22.00
CA LYS A 158 6.98 19.78 22.69
C LYS A 158 6.28 18.54 22.10
N LYS A 159 6.35 18.34 20.78
CA LYS A 159 5.79 17.17 20.11
C LYS A 159 6.57 15.90 20.45
N ILE A 160 7.90 15.98 20.49
CA ILE A 160 8.77 14.87 20.91
C ILE A 160 8.46 14.50 22.37
N GLU A 161 8.44 15.46 23.28
CA GLU A 161 8.13 15.24 24.71
C GLU A 161 6.76 14.56 24.91
N ALA A 162 5.74 14.97 24.13
CA ALA A 162 4.41 14.36 24.19
C ALA A 162 4.42 12.90 23.69
N LEU A 163 5.16 12.60 22.63
CA LEU A 163 5.30 11.22 22.12
C LEU A 163 6.11 10.34 23.09
N GLU A 164 7.14 10.89 23.72
CA GLU A 164 7.90 10.20 24.78
C GLU A 164 7.07 9.99 26.06
N ALA A 165 6.14 10.92 26.37
CA ALA A 165 5.16 10.71 27.43
C ALA A 165 4.21 9.55 27.10
N LEU A 166 3.71 9.47 25.85
CA LEU A 166 2.86 8.37 25.39
C LEU A 166 3.56 7.00 25.55
N LEU A 167 4.83 6.89 25.18
CA LEU A 167 5.60 5.64 25.32
C LEU A 167 5.79 5.19 26.77
N ARG A 168 5.63 6.10 27.75
CA ARG A 168 5.72 5.78 29.18
C ARG A 168 4.40 5.25 29.76
N GLU A 169 3.29 5.38 29.04
CA GLU A 169 2.00 4.86 29.48
C GLU A 169 2.05 3.32 29.63
N PRO A 170 1.39 2.74 30.65
CA PRO A 170 1.47 1.30 30.93
C PRO A 170 1.15 0.41 29.73
N ALA A 171 0.19 0.81 28.89
CA ALA A 171 -0.21 0.06 27.70
C ALA A 171 0.92 -0.10 26.67
N TYR A 172 1.88 0.83 26.61
CA TYR A 172 2.97 0.84 25.63
C TYR A 172 4.24 0.14 26.12
N GLN A 173 4.39 -0.06 27.44
CA GLN A 173 5.67 -0.46 28.04
C GLN A 173 6.21 -1.78 27.48
N LYS A 174 5.37 -2.81 27.34
CA LYS A 174 5.80 -4.12 26.84
C LYS A 174 6.42 -4.03 25.43
N ALA A 175 5.79 -3.29 24.51
CA ALA A 175 6.30 -3.12 23.15
C ALA A 175 7.49 -2.14 23.11
N GLU A 176 7.52 -1.14 23.99
CA GLU A 176 8.65 -0.21 24.12
C GLU A 176 9.92 -0.93 24.62
N GLU A 177 9.80 -1.81 25.62
CA GLU A 177 10.91 -2.63 26.11
C GLU A 177 11.52 -3.48 24.99
N GLU A 178 10.68 -4.01 24.11
CA GLU A 178 11.10 -4.79 22.95
C GLU A 178 11.82 -3.91 21.91
N TYR A 179 11.31 -2.71 21.63
CA TYR A 179 12.03 -1.76 20.78
C TYR A 179 13.42 -1.44 21.36
N GLN A 180 13.51 -1.17 22.67
CA GLN A 180 14.78 -0.89 23.34
C GLN A 180 15.71 -2.10 23.37
N ARG A 181 15.17 -3.33 23.46
CA ARG A 181 15.95 -4.56 23.30
C ARG A 181 16.59 -4.64 21.92
N LEU A 182 15.84 -4.42 20.84
CA LEU A 182 16.37 -4.42 19.47
C LEU A 182 17.44 -3.32 19.26
N ARG A 183 17.26 -2.15 19.88
CA ARG A 183 18.26 -1.07 19.89
C ARG A 183 19.55 -1.48 20.60
N ARG A 184 19.47 -2.18 21.74
CA ARG A 184 20.63 -2.74 22.46
C ARG A 184 21.38 -3.79 21.64
N LEU A 185 20.65 -4.55 20.81
CA LEU A 185 21.24 -5.48 19.82
C LEU A 185 21.84 -4.76 18.60
N LYS A 186 21.82 -3.42 18.57
CA LYS A 186 22.32 -2.59 17.47
C LYS A 186 21.59 -2.83 16.14
N GLU A 187 20.36 -3.36 16.18
CA GLU A 187 19.53 -3.46 14.98
C GLU A 187 19.14 -2.04 14.52
N LYS A 188 19.53 -1.70 13.28
CA LYS A 188 19.27 -0.39 12.70
C LYS A 188 17.86 -0.38 12.11
N ASN A 189 16.98 0.47 12.66
CA ASN A 189 15.62 0.68 12.19
C ASN A 189 14.85 -0.64 11.96
N PRO A 190 14.72 -1.49 13.00
CA PRO A 190 13.99 -2.74 12.85
C PRO A 190 12.53 -2.44 12.43
N PRO A 191 11.95 -3.23 11.51
CA PRO A 191 10.54 -3.11 11.18
C PRO A 191 9.68 -3.53 12.38
N TRP A 192 8.43 -3.07 12.46
CA TRP A 192 7.56 -3.38 13.60
C TRP A 192 7.32 -4.89 13.79
N TYR A 193 7.26 -5.65 12.70
CA TYR A 193 7.07 -7.10 12.72
C TYR A 193 8.32 -7.89 13.16
N ARG A 194 9.44 -7.19 13.44
CA ARG A 194 10.65 -7.77 14.05
C ARG A 194 10.53 -7.92 15.57
N PHE A 195 9.63 -7.16 16.19
CA PHE A 195 9.40 -7.19 17.62
C PHE A 195 8.96 -8.59 18.06
N PHE A 196 9.26 -8.93 19.31
CA PHE A 196 8.97 -10.21 19.95
C PHE A 196 9.60 -11.39 19.21
N ASN A 197 10.83 -11.18 18.72
CA ASN A 197 11.59 -12.14 17.89
C ASN A 197 10.85 -12.53 16.60
N GLY A 198 10.08 -11.59 16.04
CA GLY A 198 9.44 -11.76 14.75
C GLY A 198 10.44 -11.68 13.58
N TYR A 199 9.89 -11.39 12.41
CA TYR A 199 10.58 -11.53 11.12
C TYR A 199 11.35 -10.26 10.74
N SER A 200 12.31 -10.40 9.82
CA SER A 200 13.21 -9.31 9.42
C SER A 200 12.84 -8.71 8.06
N SER A 201 12.00 -9.37 7.26
CA SER A 201 11.57 -8.90 5.95
C SER A 201 10.12 -9.26 5.60
N ILE A 202 9.56 -8.56 4.61
CA ILE A 202 8.26 -8.91 4.01
C ILE A 202 8.31 -10.31 3.37
N GLU A 203 9.45 -10.71 2.80
CA GLU A 203 9.62 -12.06 2.25
C GLU A 203 9.48 -13.14 3.33
N GLU A 204 10.13 -12.94 4.48
CA GLU A 204 10.02 -13.85 5.63
C GLU A 204 8.59 -13.91 6.17
N LEU A 205 7.89 -12.77 6.25
CA LEU A 205 6.46 -12.75 6.58
C LEU A 205 5.63 -13.52 5.56
N ALA A 206 5.89 -13.36 4.26
CA ALA A 206 5.15 -14.05 3.22
C ALA A 206 5.38 -15.59 3.28
N LYS A 207 6.59 -16.02 3.61
CA LYS A 207 6.90 -17.44 3.88
C LYS A 207 6.12 -17.96 5.08
N HIS A 208 6.15 -17.22 6.20
CA HIS A 208 5.42 -17.58 7.42
C HIS A 208 3.91 -17.69 7.19
N LEU A 209 3.33 -16.73 6.48
CA LEU A 209 1.90 -16.66 6.18
C LEU A 209 1.47 -17.56 5.01
N ASN A 210 2.37 -18.41 4.49
CA ASN A 210 2.13 -19.30 3.35
C ASN A 210 1.63 -18.60 2.07
N CYS A 211 2.06 -17.36 1.83
CA CYS A 211 1.73 -16.59 0.62
C CYS A 211 2.95 -16.26 -0.26
N ILE A 212 4.04 -17.03 -0.10
CA ILE A 212 5.29 -16.83 -0.85
C ILE A 212 5.10 -16.92 -2.38
N GLY A 213 4.17 -17.74 -2.87
CA GLY A 213 3.87 -17.82 -4.31
C GLY A 213 3.36 -16.50 -4.88
N ILE A 214 2.48 -15.80 -4.15
CA ILE A 214 2.01 -14.47 -4.53
C ILE A 214 3.18 -13.48 -4.45
N TYR A 215 4.00 -13.55 -3.40
CA TYR A 215 5.19 -12.71 -3.31
C TYR A 215 6.13 -12.90 -4.53
N ASP A 216 6.46 -14.13 -4.90
CA ASP A 216 7.43 -14.37 -5.99
C ASP A 216 6.87 -14.00 -7.36
N VAL A 217 5.59 -14.30 -7.64
CA VAL A 217 4.97 -14.03 -8.95
C VAL A 217 4.64 -12.55 -9.12
N VAL A 218 4.17 -11.92 -8.04
CA VAL A 218 3.47 -10.64 -8.11
C VAL A 218 4.35 -9.53 -7.57
N TYR A 219 4.81 -9.66 -6.32
CA TYR A 219 5.61 -8.64 -5.65
C TYR A 219 6.94 -8.38 -6.38
N ARG A 220 7.66 -9.45 -6.77
CA ARG A 220 8.93 -9.30 -7.48
C ARG A 220 8.75 -8.69 -8.87
N ARG A 221 7.73 -9.12 -9.62
CA ARG A 221 7.43 -8.57 -10.96
C ARG A 221 7.12 -7.09 -10.90
N TRP A 222 6.40 -6.62 -9.88
CA TRP A 222 6.11 -5.20 -9.70
C TRP A 222 7.24 -4.40 -9.04
N SER A 223 8.28 -5.03 -8.51
CA SER A 223 9.42 -4.32 -7.92
C SER A 223 10.32 -3.64 -8.96
N GLY A 224 10.40 -4.17 -10.19
CA GLY A 224 11.20 -3.58 -11.27
C GLY A 224 10.78 -2.14 -11.60
N PRO A 225 9.48 -1.90 -11.88
CA PRO A 225 8.96 -0.55 -12.10
C PRO A 225 9.19 0.41 -10.92
N VAL A 226 9.10 -0.05 -9.67
CA VAL A 226 9.36 0.75 -8.46
C VAL A 226 10.79 1.28 -8.42
N HIS A 227 11.76 0.45 -8.83
CA HIS A 227 13.18 0.81 -8.81
C HIS A 227 13.67 1.44 -10.11
N GLY A 228 12.79 1.68 -11.09
CA GLY A 228 13.14 2.20 -12.40
C GLY A 228 14.05 1.28 -13.21
N THR A 229 14.17 0.01 -12.81
CA THR A 229 15.01 -0.99 -13.49
C THR A 229 14.25 -1.70 -14.61
N ASP A 230 12.93 -1.50 -14.69
CA ASP A 230 12.06 -2.07 -15.72
C ASP A 230 11.38 -0.97 -16.55
N VAL A 231 12.17 -0.34 -17.41
CA VAL A 231 11.74 0.80 -18.26
C VAL A 231 11.54 0.45 -19.72
N ILE A 232 11.89 -0.78 -20.13
CA ILE A 232 11.81 -1.24 -21.53
C ILE A 232 10.76 -2.35 -21.68
N VAL A 233 10.69 -3.31 -20.75
CA VAL A 233 9.82 -4.49 -20.91
C VAL A 233 8.36 -4.06 -20.86
N GLY A 234 7.57 -4.51 -21.85
CA GLY A 234 6.15 -4.20 -21.96
C GLY A 234 5.83 -2.73 -22.29
N LYS A 235 6.83 -1.95 -22.74
CA LYS A 235 6.71 -0.53 -23.12
C LYS A 235 7.14 -0.24 -24.56
N ALA A 236 7.70 -1.23 -25.25
CA ALA A 236 8.06 -1.14 -26.66
C ALA A 236 7.93 -2.51 -27.35
N SER A 237 7.70 -2.48 -28.65
CA SER A 237 7.62 -3.64 -29.55
C SER A 237 8.43 -3.40 -30.83
N ILE A 238 8.65 -4.45 -31.60
CA ILE A 238 9.18 -4.36 -32.97
C ILE A 238 8.02 -4.61 -33.91
N ALA A 239 7.72 -3.65 -34.78
CA ALA A 239 6.69 -3.75 -35.80
C ALA A 239 7.11 -4.71 -36.92
N ALA A 240 6.15 -5.10 -37.78
CA ALA A 240 6.38 -6.07 -38.86
C ALA A 240 7.44 -5.62 -39.89
N ASP A 241 7.66 -4.31 -40.03
CA ASP A 241 8.67 -3.71 -40.91
C ASP A 241 10.06 -3.59 -40.25
N GLY A 242 10.21 -4.06 -39.00
CA GLY A 242 11.45 -3.99 -38.23
C GLY A 242 11.65 -2.67 -37.50
N SER A 243 10.72 -1.73 -37.58
CA SER A 243 10.77 -0.48 -36.80
C SER A 243 10.44 -0.74 -35.32
N ALA A 244 11.00 0.07 -34.43
CA ALA A 244 10.69 0.03 -33.01
C ALA A 244 9.49 0.94 -32.72
N GLU A 245 8.49 0.41 -32.02
CA GLU A 245 7.30 1.14 -31.60
C GLU A 245 7.31 1.27 -30.08
N ILE A 246 7.05 2.48 -29.57
CA ILE A 246 6.96 2.76 -28.13
C ILE A 246 5.48 2.89 -27.80
N PHE A 247 5.03 2.15 -26.79
CA PHE A 247 3.64 2.23 -26.36
C PHE A 247 3.35 3.59 -25.74
N GLN A 248 2.13 4.07 -25.96
CA GLN A 248 1.60 5.26 -25.31
C GLN A 248 1.67 5.16 -23.78
N ILE A 249 1.83 6.29 -23.11
CA ILE A 249 1.84 6.38 -21.64
C ILE A 249 0.51 5.88 -21.06
N ARG A 250 -0.60 6.09 -21.79
CA ARG A 250 -1.96 5.62 -21.44
C ARG A 250 -2.31 4.32 -22.16
N HIS A 251 -1.37 3.39 -22.20
CA HIS A 251 -1.56 2.07 -22.76
C HIS A 251 -2.35 1.17 -21.80
N PHE A 252 -3.31 0.43 -22.34
CA PHE A 252 -4.27 -0.38 -21.59
C PHE A 252 -3.96 -1.89 -21.62
N GLY A 253 -2.83 -2.31 -22.19
CA GLY A 253 -2.50 -3.73 -22.36
C GLY A 253 -2.40 -4.55 -21.06
N HIS A 254 -2.22 -3.91 -19.90
CA HIS A 254 -2.19 -4.59 -18.60
C HIS A 254 -3.50 -4.45 -17.81
N LEU A 255 -4.58 -3.96 -18.44
CA LEU A 255 -5.84 -3.62 -17.77
C LEU A 255 -6.47 -4.84 -17.09
N GLN A 256 -6.52 -5.98 -17.79
CA GLN A 256 -7.04 -7.23 -17.23
C GLN A 256 -6.20 -7.72 -16.05
N GLU A 257 -4.86 -7.75 -16.18
CA GLU A 257 -3.95 -8.16 -15.12
C GLU A 257 -4.14 -7.30 -13.86
N VAL A 258 -4.14 -5.96 -14.01
CA VAL A 258 -4.33 -5.03 -12.90
C VAL A 258 -5.68 -5.23 -12.23
N THR A 259 -6.75 -5.35 -13.02
CA THR A 259 -8.11 -5.51 -12.49
C THR A 259 -8.27 -6.85 -11.77
N GLN A 260 -7.73 -7.93 -12.33
CA GLN A 260 -7.74 -9.24 -11.71
C GLN A 260 -7.06 -9.23 -10.34
N TRP A 261 -5.88 -8.60 -10.25
CA TRP A 261 -5.11 -8.57 -9.01
C TRP A 261 -5.74 -7.69 -7.94
N VAL A 262 -6.28 -6.51 -8.28
CA VAL A 262 -6.97 -5.67 -7.28
C VAL A 262 -8.19 -6.39 -6.72
N MET A 263 -8.98 -7.08 -7.56
CA MET A 263 -10.14 -7.85 -7.11
C MET A 263 -9.70 -9.02 -6.23
N SER A 264 -8.70 -9.79 -6.65
CA SER A 264 -8.21 -10.97 -5.91
C SER A 264 -7.67 -10.58 -4.53
N LEU A 265 -6.80 -9.57 -4.46
CA LEU A 265 -6.24 -9.10 -3.21
C LEU A 265 -7.32 -8.51 -2.30
N SER A 266 -8.30 -7.81 -2.87
CA SER A 266 -9.42 -7.26 -2.09
C SER A 266 -10.28 -8.36 -1.47
N LEU A 267 -10.58 -9.43 -2.21
CA LEU A 267 -11.29 -10.58 -1.65
C LEU A 267 -10.51 -11.23 -0.50
N MET A 268 -9.19 -11.39 -0.65
CA MET A 268 -8.34 -11.93 0.41
C MET A 268 -8.35 -11.06 1.67
N VAL A 269 -8.26 -9.73 1.51
CA VAL A 269 -8.32 -8.78 2.63
C VAL A 269 -9.71 -8.81 3.28
N PHE A 270 -10.79 -8.83 2.52
CA PHE A 270 -12.16 -8.91 3.06
C PHE A 270 -12.40 -10.21 3.82
N GLU A 271 -12.02 -11.36 3.25
CA GLU A 271 -12.17 -12.64 3.91
C GLU A 271 -11.42 -12.67 5.25
N LEU A 272 -10.16 -12.25 5.25
CA LEU A 272 -9.35 -12.14 6.48
C LEU A 272 -10.03 -11.23 7.51
N TYR A 273 -10.34 -9.99 7.11
CA TYR A 273 -10.81 -8.96 8.03
C TYR A 273 -12.18 -9.33 8.61
N ILE A 274 -13.10 -9.78 7.77
CA ILE A 274 -14.46 -10.16 8.20
C ILE A 274 -14.39 -11.34 9.16
N ASN A 275 -13.67 -12.40 8.81
CA ASN A 275 -13.55 -13.57 9.69
C ASN A 275 -12.92 -13.23 11.05
N LYS A 276 -11.99 -12.28 11.11
CA LYS A 276 -11.23 -11.95 12.33
C LYS A 276 -11.81 -10.80 13.15
N ARG A 277 -12.58 -9.90 12.54
CA ARG A 277 -13.01 -8.63 13.17
C ARG A 277 -14.52 -8.49 13.28
N VAL A 278 -15.26 -8.94 12.29
CA VAL A 278 -16.72 -8.76 12.18
C VAL A 278 -17.38 -10.03 11.66
N ALA A 279 -17.07 -11.18 12.29
CA ALA A 279 -17.48 -12.50 11.81
C ALA A 279 -19.00 -12.67 11.67
N ASN A 280 -19.78 -11.90 12.45
CA ASN A 280 -21.23 -11.85 12.36
C ASN A 280 -21.74 -11.24 11.03
N LYS A 281 -20.88 -10.64 10.21
CA LYS A 281 -21.19 -10.07 8.88
C LYS A 281 -20.81 -10.99 7.72
N LYS A 282 -20.49 -12.25 8.00
CA LYS A 282 -20.12 -13.23 6.97
C LYS A 282 -21.25 -13.49 5.97
N SER A 283 -22.51 -13.47 6.41
CA SER A 283 -23.66 -13.58 5.51
C SER A 283 -23.74 -12.41 4.53
N ASP A 284 -23.52 -11.18 5.00
CA ASP A 284 -23.51 -9.97 4.16
C ASP A 284 -22.39 -10.04 3.13
N TYR A 285 -21.20 -10.52 3.53
CA TYR A 285 -20.08 -10.75 2.62
C TYR A 285 -20.40 -11.75 1.51
N ILE A 286 -21.01 -12.90 1.86
CA ILE A 286 -21.39 -13.91 0.87
C ILE A 286 -22.43 -13.34 -0.09
N ALA A 287 -23.43 -12.62 0.41
CA ALA A 287 -24.46 -12.00 -0.42
C ALA A 287 -23.87 -10.99 -1.40
N TRP A 288 -22.96 -10.12 -0.95
CA TRP A 288 -22.25 -9.20 -1.82
C TRP A 288 -21.33 -9.91 -2.81
N TYR A 289 -20.59 -10.94 -2.39
CA TYR A 289 -19.72 -11.70 -3.30
C TYR A 289 -20.51 -12.27 -4.48
N LEU A 290 -21.72 -12.77 -4.25
CA LEU A 290 -22.59 -13.29 -5.32
C LEU A 290 -22.93 -12.22 -6.37
N THR A 291 -22.98 -10.93 -6.01
CA THR A 291 -23.25 -9.85 -6.98
C THR A 291 -22.02 -9.50 -7.84
N ILE A 292 -20.81 -9.76 -7.36
CA ILE A 292 -19.55 -9.47 -8.08
C ILE A 292 -18.89 -10.70 -8.68
N ARG A 293 -19.44 -11.90 -8.43
CA ARG A 293 -18.86 -13.19 -8.87
C ARG A 293 -18.70 -13.27 -10.37
N GLU A 294 -19.74 -12.93 -11.14
CA GLU A 294 -19.68 -12.99 -12.61
C GLU A 294 -18.65 -12.02 -13.19
N PRO A 295 -18.63 -10.72 -12.79
CA PRO A 295 -17.52 -9.82 -13.16
C PRO A 295 -16.13 -10.37 -12.79
N PHE A 296 -15.97 -10.97 -11.61
CA PHE A 296 -14.70 -11.55 -11.17
C PHE A 296 -14.26 -12.73 -12.05
N LEU A 297 -15.18 -13.64 -12.37
CA LEU A 297 -14.90 -14.79 -13.23
C LEU A 297 -14.56 -14.35 -14.66
N TRP A 298 -15.26 -13.34 -15.17
CA TRP A 298 -14.98 -12.76 -16.47
C TRP A 298 -13.55 -12.18 -16.55
N VAL A 299 -13.17 -11.35 -15.57
CA VAL A 299 -11.83 -10.74 -15.53
C VAL A 299 -10.73 -11.78 -15.30
N SER A 300 -11.02 -12.81 -14.51
CA SER A 300 -10.07 -13.89 -14.19
C SER A 300 -10.01 -14.99 -15.25
N SER A 301 -10.78 -14.87 -16.34
CA SER A 301 -10.76 -15.85 -17.42
C SER A 301 -9.40 -15.84 -18.14
N ARG A 302 -9.05 -16.97 -18.77
CA ARG A 302 -7.82 -17.07 -19.57
C ARG A 302 -7.93 -16.34 -20.91
N GLU A 303 -9.15 -16.03 -21.32
CA GLU A 303 -9.40 -15.29 -22.56
C GLU A 303 -9.05 -13.82 -22.32
N PRO A 304 -8.18 -13.23 -23.16
CA PRO A 304 -7.89 -11.81 -23.06
C PRO A 304 -9.16 -10.99 -23.25
N ILE A 305 -9.49 -10.12 -22.29
CA ILE A 305 -10.59 -9.15 -22.43
C ILE A 305 -10.28 -8.14 -23.55
N ILE A 306 -9.00 -7.95 -23.84
CA ILE A 306 -8.48 -7.14 -24.92
C ILE A 306 -7.64 -8.06 -25.80
N THR A 307 -8.02 -8.21 -27.06
CA THR A 307 -7.15 -8.72 -28.12
C THR A 307 -6.50 -7.52 -28.79
N PHE A 308 -5.17 -7.44 -28.75
CA PHE A 308 -4.42 -6.48 -29.57
C PHE A 308 -4.74 -6.78 -31.04
N ILE A 309 -5.27 -5.79 -31.76
CA ILE A 309 -5.34 -5.79 -33.22
C ILE A 309 -4.04 -5.22 -33.74
#